data_AF-W7Q8E4-F1
#
_entry.id   AF-W7Q8E4-F1
#
_cell.length_a   1.000
_cell.length_b   1.000
_cell.length_c   1.000
_cell.angle_alpha   90.00
_cell.angle_beta   90.00
_cell.angle_gamma   90.00
#
_symmetry.space_group_name_H-M   'P 1'
#
loop_
_entity.id
_entity.type
_entity.pdbx_description
1 polymer ?
#
loop_
_entity_poly.entity_id
_entity_poly.type
_entity_poly.pdbx_seq_one_letter_code
_entity_poly.pdbx_strand_id
1 'polypeptide(L)'
;VSQLDALLADWHWPTPTRILHSDFLRTTETAARAASHFALPLQREPRLRERHFGDLEGLADDRYPHIWALDARSAEHVEHDVESVASVAGRMQAVIEALEHTLSGETVLLVSHGDPLQILLTALEGQPLSRHRDREPLAPASLTVLS
;
A
#
# COMPACT_ATOMS: atom_id res chain seq x y z
N VAL A 1 2.13 12.43 21.12
CA VAL A 1 1.00 11.98 20.28
C VAL A 1 1.64 11.39 19.02
N SER A 2 1.35 10.14 18.66
CA SER A 2 1.95 9.59 17.43
C SER A 2 1.41 10.34 16.21
N GLN A 3 2.15 10.35 15.09
CA GLN A 3 1.72 11.04 13.86
C GLN A 3 0.30 10.63 13.42
N LEU A 4 -0.02 9.34 13.55
CA LEU A 4 -1.35 8.81 13.27
C LEU A 4 -2.41 9.34 14.23
N ASP A 5 -2.12 9.44 15.53
CA ASP A 5 -3.10 9.93 16.50
C ASP A 5 -3.45 11.41 16.24
N ALA A 6 -2.48 12.22 15.78
CA ALA A 6 -2.73 13.60 15.38
C ALA A 6 -3.61 13.68 14.12
N LEU A 7 -3.34 12.81 13.13
CA LEU A 7 -4.11 12.72 11.90
C LEU A 7 -5.56 12.27 12.16
N LEU A 8 -5.77 11.32 13.08
CA LEU A 8 -7.11 10.88 13.48
C LEU A 8 -7.86 11.95 14.26
N ALA A 9 -7.16 12.74 15.09
CA ALA A 9 -7.79 13.83 15.83
C ALA A 9 -8.27 14.98 14.93
N ASP A 10 -7.57 15.22 13.82
CA ASP A 10 -7.88 16.26 12.82
C ASP A 10 -8.50 15.68 11.54
N TRP A 11 -9.26 14.59 11.66
CA TRP A 11 -9.83 13.90 10.51
C TRP A 11 -10.88 14.77 9.81
N HIS A 12 -10.57 15.19 8.57
CA HIS A 12 -11.43 16.04 7.75
C HIS A 12 -11.87 15.36 6.43
N TRP A 13 -11.58 14.07 6.26
CA TRP A 13 -12.01 13.27 5.12
C TRP A 13 -13.35 12.57 5.40
N PRO A 14 -14.02 11.98 4.40
CA PRO A 14 -15.18 11.14 4.64
C PRO A 14 -14.87 10.05 5.67
N THR A 15 -15.81 9.79 6.58
CA THR A 15 -15.66 8.75 7.59
C THR A 15 -15.63 7.39 6.91
N PRO A 16 -14.59 6.55 7.15
CA PRO A 16 -14.56 5.22 6.57
C PRO A 16 -15.72 4.38 7.10
N THR A 17 -16.23 3.48 6.28
CA THR A 17 -17.18 2.41 6.66
C THR A 17 -16.49 1.07 6.81
N ARG A 18 -15.27 0.93 6.24
CA ARG A 18 -14.47 -0.29 6.27
C ARG A 18 -12.98 0.03 6.41
N ILE A 19 -12.26 -0.86 7.08
CA ILE A 19 -10.80 -0.81 7.22
C ILE A 19 -10.23 -2.16 6.81
N LEU A 20 -9.48 -2.17 5.70
CA LEU A 20 -8.71 -3.33 5.26
C LEU A 20 -7.23 -3.04 5.45
N HIS A 21 -6.47 -4.05 5.86
CA HIS A 21 -5.04 -3.87 6.11
C HIS A 21 -4.22 -5.10 5.75
N SER A 22 -2.95 -4.89 5.40
CA SER A 22 -1.98 -5.99 5.37
C SER A 22 -1.92 -6.67 6.74
N ASP A 23 -1.85 -7.98 6.75
CA ASP A 23 -1.72 -8.81 7.94
C ASP A 23 -0.34 -8.76 8.62
N PHE A 24 0.59 -7.94 8.11
CA PHE A 24 1.84 -7.66 8.80
C PHE A 24 1.57 -6.87 10.09
N LEU A 25 2.41 -7.06 11.11
CA LEU A 25 2.19 -6.49 12.43
C LEU A 25 2.11 -4.94 12.40
N ARG A 26 3.06 -4.29 11.71
CA ARG A 26 3.12 -2.82 11.60
C ARG A 26 1.86 -2.20 10.99
N THR A 27 1.26 -2.84 10.00
CA THR A 27 0.00 -2.39 9.38
C THR A 27 -1.20 -2.74 10.26
N THR A 28 -1.16 -3.88 10.94
CA THR A 28 -2.18 -4.28 11.92
C THR A 28 -2.27 -3.29 13.08
N GLU A 29 -1.14 -2.87 13.65
CA GLU A 29 -1.08 -1.90 14.75
C GLU A 29 -1.60 -0.51 14.32
N THR A 30 -1.22 -0.07 13.11
CA THR A 30 -1.71 1.17 12.50
C THR A 30 -3.22 1.12 12.29
N ALA A 31 -3.71 0.05 11.66
CA ALA A 31 -5.12 -0.14 11.38
C ALA A 31 -5.95 -0.24 12.68
N ALA A 32 -5.42 -0.90 13.72
CA ALA A 32 -6.12 -1.05 15.01
C ALA A 32 -6.41 0.29 15.68
N ARG A 33 -5.53 1.28 15.55
CA ARG A 33 -5.75 2.64 16.06
C ARG A 33 -6.88 3.33 15.31
N ALA A 34 -6.88 3.26 13.98
CA ALA A 34 -7.97 3.80 13.16
C ALA A 34 -9.31 3.08 13.46
N ALA A 35 -9.29 1.76 13.58
CA ALA A 35 -10.46 0.95 13.92
C ALA A 35 -11.05 1.31 15.28
N SER A 36 -10.21 1.53 16.29
CA SER A 36 -10.65 2.02 17.60
C SER A 36 -11.26 3.41 17.52
N HIS A 37 -10.72 4.30 16.69
CA HIS A 37 -11.22 5.66 16.52
C HIS A 37 -12.60 5.70 15.82
N PHE A 38 -12.77 4.92 14.75
CA PHE A 38 -14.00 4.89 13.95
C PHE A 38 -15.02 3.83 14.42
N ALA A 39 -14.71 3.05 15.46
CA ALA A 39 -15.52 1.94 15.95
C ALA A 39 -15.85 0.90 14.85
N LEU A 40 -14.86 0.53 14.04
CA LEU A 40 -14.99 -0.42 12.94
C LEU A 40 -14.22 -1.73 13.19
N PRO A 41 -14.68 -2.87 12.63
CA PRO A 41 -13.91 -4.11 12.65
C PRO A 41 -12.68 -4.03 11.73
N LEU A 42 -11.61 -4.72 12.11
CA LEU A 42 -10.42 -4.92 11.27
C LEU A 42 -10.63 -6.06 10.28
N GLN A 43 -10.25 -5.84 9.02
CA GLN A 43 -10.27 -6.86 7.98
C GLN A 43 -8.86 -7.06 7.43
N ARG A 44 -8.30 -8.25 7.63
CA ARG A 44 -7.00 -8.62 7.06
C ARG A 44 -7.16 -8.88 5.58
N GLU A 45 -6.26 -8.30 4.79
CA GLU A 45 -6.19 -8.47 3.36
C GLU A 45 -4.73 -8.74 2.96
N PRO A 46 -4.32 -10.03 2.81
CA PRO A 46 -2.95 -10.40 2.46
C PRO A 46 -2.47 -9.80 1.14
N ARG A 47 -3.37 -9.45 0.21
CA ARG A 47 -3.01 -8.77 -1.04
C ARG A 47 -2.46 -7.35 -0.84
N LEU A 48 -2.61 -6.76 0.36
CA LEU A 48 -2.04 -5.46 0.73
C LEU A 48 -0.62 -5.54 1.31
N ARG A 49 0.01 -6.72 1.38
CA ARG A 49 1.36 -6.91 1.93
C ARG A 49 2.43 -6.08 1.21
N GLU A 50 3.54 -5.85 1.91
CA GLU A 50 4.74 -5.28 1.32
C GLU A 50 5.24 -6.16 0.16
N ARG A 51 5.96 -5.56 -0.78
CA ARG A 51 6.60 -6.30 -1.86
C ARG A 51 7.58 -7.32 -1.28
N HIS A 52 7.56 -8.55 -1.79
CA HIS A 52 8.57 -9.55 -1.44
C HIS A 52 9.89 -9.24 -2.17
N PHE A 53 10.96 -9.09 -1.41
CA PHE A 53 12.29 -8.76 -1.96
C PHE A 53 13.22 -9.96 -2.09
N GLY A 54 12.70 -11.19 -1.97
CA GLY A 54 13.44 -12.41 -2.25
C GLY A 54 14.69 -12.55 -1.39
N ASP A 55 15.81 -12.83 -2.06
CA ASP A 55 17.13 -13.01 -1.44
C ASP A 55 17.62 -11.77 -0.64
N LEU A 56 16.95 -10.62 -0.80
CA LEU A 56 17.33 -9.36 -0.18
C LEU A 56 16.54 -9.04 1.09
N GLU A 57 15.57 -9.88 1.49
CA GLU A 57 14.83 -9.67 2.74
C GLU A 57 15.76 -9.68 3.95
N GLY A 58 15.61 -8.66 4.82
CA GLY A 58 16.38 -8.54 6.05
C GLY A 58 17.84 -8.12 5.87
N LEU A 59 18.28 -7.82 4.64
CA LEU A 59 19.55 -7.18 4.36
C LEU A 59 19.43 -5.66 4.49
N ALA A 60 20.56 -4.95 4.44
CA ALA A 60 20.58 -3.50 4.52
C ALA A 60 19.84 -2.86 3.32
N ASP A 61 19.17 -1.74 3.59
CA ASP A 61 18.38 -0.98 2.61
C ASP A 61 19.19 -0.44 1.41
N ASP A 62 20.53 -0.53 1.45
CA ASP A 62 21.43 -0.05 0.39
C ASP A 62 21.33 -0.88 -0.91
N ARG A 63 20.63 -2.02 -0.88
CA ARG A 63 20.40 -2.87 -2.05
C ARG A 63 19.13 -2.54 -2.83
N TYR A 64 18.15 -1.86 -2.24
CA TYR A 64 16.91 -1.50 -2.93
C TYR A 64 17.11 -0.60 -4.16
N PRO A 65 18.02 0.39 -4.16
CA PRO A 65 18.29 1.18 -5.37
C PRO A 65 18.71 0.34 -6.57
N HIS A 66 19.39 -0.80 -6.35
CA HIS A 66 19.74 -1.70 -7.43
C HIS A 66 18.50 -2.36 -8.04
N ILE A 67 17.60 -2.91 -7.19
CA ILE A 67 16.34 -3.51 -7.64
C ILE A 67 15.48 -2.48 -8.37
N TRP A 68 15.36 -1.26 -7.84
CA TRP A 68 14.61 -0.20 -8.51
C TRP A 68 15.17 0.16 -9.89
N ALA A 69 16.48 0.06 -10.09
CA ALA A 69 17.09 0.23 -11.40
C ALA A 69 16.80 -0.95 -12.36
N LEU A 70 16.49 -2.15 -11.84
CA LEU A 70 15.98 -3.28 -12.62
C LEU A 70 14.50 -3.05 -12.98
N ASP A 71 13.68 -2.65 -12.01
CA ASP A 71 12.27 -2.32 -12.18
C ASP A 71 12.04 -1.25 -13.26
N ALA A 72 12.91 -0.22 -13.28
CA ALA A 72 12.87 0.85 -14.27
C ALA A 72 13.10 0.35 -15.71
N ARG A 73 13.80 -0.78 -15.88
CA ARG A 73 14.01 -1.43 -17.18
C ARG A 73 12.87 -2.38 -17.52
N SER A 74 12.34 -3.09 -16.54
CA SER A 74 11.22 -4.02 -16.72
C SER A 74 10.43 -4.20 -15.44
N ALA A 75 9.15 -3.84 -15.46
CA ALA A 75 8.23 -4.07 -14.35
C ALA A 75 7.90 -5.55 -14.12
N GLU A 76 8.26 -6.42 -15.07
CA GLU A 76 8.03 -7.87 -15.04
C GLU A 76 9.22 -8.67 -14.49
N HIS A 77 10.35 -8.01 -14.22
CA HIS A 77 11.55 -8.73 -13.79
C HIS A 77 11.36 -9.39 -12.42
N VAL A 78 12.03 -10.52 -12.23
CA VAL A 78 12.04 -11.32 -10.99
C VAL A 78 13.46 -11.71 -10.57
N GLU A 79 14.46 -10.93 -11.00
CA GLU A 79 15.85 -11.18 -10.64
C GLU A 79 16.02 -11.08 -9.11
N HIS A 80 16.81 -11.97 -8.50
CA HIS A 80 16.96 -12.11 -7.04
C HIS A 80 15.71 -12.59 -6.29
N ASP A 81 14.80 -13.29 -6.97
CA ASP A 81 13.54 -13.82 -6.41
C ASP A 81 12.61 -12.72 -5.85
N VAL A 82 12.76 -11.49 -6.38
CA VAL A 82 11.87 -10.38 -6.06
C VAL A 82 10.51 -10.61 -6.71
N GLU A 83 9.44 -10.25 -5.99
CA GLU A 83 8.11 -10.12 -6.58
C GLU A 83 8.17 -9.01 -7.65
N SER A 84 7.67 -9.27 -8.85
CA SER A 84 7.69 -8.26 -9.92
C SER A 84 6.77 -7.08 -9.59
N VAL A 85 7.11 -5.88 -10.05
CA VAL A 85 6.26 -4.70 -9.89
C VAL A 85 4.87 -4.94 -10.50
N ALA A 86 4.81 -5.64 -11.63
CA ALA A 86 3.56 -6.02 -12.27
C ALA A 86 2.71 -6.97 -11.40
N SER A 87 3.33 -7.93 -10.70
CA SER A 87 2.64 -8.82 -9.78
C SER A 87 2.06 -8.05 -8.58
N VAL A 88 2.84 -7.12 -8.01
CA VAL A 88 2.36 -6.23 -6.93
C VAL A 88 1.19 -5.38 -7.40
N ALA A 89 1.30 -4.74 -8.58
CA ALA A 89 0.23 -3.95 -9.16
C ALA A 89 -1.04 -4.79 -9.33
N GLY A 90 -0.92 -5.98 -9.90
CA GLY A 90 -2.05 -6.89 -10.11
C GLY A 90 -2.78 -7.26 -8.83
N ARG A 91 -2.06 -7.65 -7.76
CA ARG A 91 -2.73 -8.00 -6.49
C ARG A 91 -3.35 -6.79 -5.79
N MET A 92 -2.75 -5.61 -5.91
CA MET A 92 -3.30 -4.38 -5.33
C MET A 92 -4.54 -3.92 -6.09
N GLN A 93 -4.51 -3.92 -7.43
CA GLN A 93 -5.67 -3.60 -8.26
C GLN A 93 -6.81 -4.58 -8.05
N ALA A 94 -6.53 -5.88 -7.88
CA ALA A 94 -7.55 -6.87 -7.56
C ALA A 94 -8.26 -6.63 -6.22
N VAL A 95 -7.65 -5.89 -5.28
CA VAL A 95 -8.33 -5.43 -4.06
C VAL A 95 -9.30 -4.30 -4.40
N ILE A 96 -8.84 -3.30 -5.16
CA ILE A 96 -9.68 -2.17 -5.58
C ILE A 96 -10.89 -2.65 -6.37
N GLU A 97 -10.67 -3.48 -7.40
CA GLU A 97 -11.72 -4.00 -8.26
C GLU A 97 -12.76 -4.83 -7.47
N ALA A 98 -12.31 -5.64 -6.50
CA ALA A 98 -13.22 -6.39 -5.63
C ALA A 98 -14.07 -5.47 -4.72
N LEU A 99 -13.50 -4.36 -4.23
CA LEU A 99 -14.22 -3.39 -3.43
C LEU A 99 -15.23 -2.61 -4.29
N GLU A 100 -14.83 -2.13 -5.45
CA GLU A 100 -15.72 -1.41 -6.38
C GLU A 100 -16.88 -2.28 -6.87
N HIS A 101 -16.65 -3.59 -7.06
CA HIS A 101 -17.72 -4.51 -7.44
C HIS A 101 -18.73 -4.76 -6.31
N THR A 102 -18.32 -4.62 -5.04
CA THR A 102 -19.16 -5.01 -3.89
C THR A 102 -19.75 -3.81 -3.14
N LEU A 103 -19.17 -2.63 -3.29
CA LEU A 103 -19.51 -1.44 -2.50
C LEU A 103 -19.96 -0.30 -3.41
N SER A 104 -20.91 0.49 -2.94
CA SER A 104 -21.39 1.69 -3.63
C SER A 104 -21.68 2.78 -2.60
N GLY A 105 -21.11 3.97 -2.81
CA GLY A 105 -21.24 5.10 -1.86
C GLY A 105 -20.55 4.89 -0.51
N GLU A 106 -19.63 3.93 -0.40
CA GLU A 106 -18.86 3.65 0.81
C GLU A 106 -17.46 4.30 0.73
N THR A 107 -16.88 4.62 1.89
CA THR A 107 -15.48 5.07 2.01
C THR A 107 -14.67 3.95 2.67
N VAL A 108 -13.60 3.50 2.01
CA VAL A 108 -12.75 2.42 2.51
C VAL A 108 -11.36 2.96 2.86
N LEU A 109 -10.88 2.65 4.06
CA LEU A 109 -9.50 2.91 4.45
C LEU A 109 -8.65 1.65 4.21
N LEU A 110 -7.65 1.77 3.34
CA LEU A 110 -6.66 0.71 3.09
C LEU A 110 -5.34 1.04 3.80
N VAL A 111 -4.85 0.12 4.63
CA VAL A 111 -3.58 0.27 5.36
C VAL A 111 -2.55 -0.72 4.81
N SER A 112 -1.56 -0.21 4.09
CA SER A 112 -0.54 -0.98 3.37
C SER A 112 0.85 -0.38 3.59
N HIS A 113 1.76 -0.56 2.64
CA HIS A 113 3.18 -0.22 2.75
C HIS A 113 3.64 0.66 1.59
N GLY A 114 4.80 1.28 1.75
CA GLY A 114 5.26 2.33 0.84
C GLY A 114 5.44 1.87 -0.61
N ASP A 115 5.98 0.68 -0.85
CA ASP A 115 6.26 0.21 -2.21
C ASP A 115 4.97 -0.21 -2.95
N PRO A 116 4.12 -1.12 -2.41
CA PRO A 116 2.84 -1.47 -3.01
C PRO A 116 1.91 -0.27 -3.23
N LEU A 117 1.89 0.71 -2.32
CA LEU A 117 1.06 1.90 -2.50
C LEU A 117 1.58 2.78 -3.64
N GLN A 118 2.89 2.99 -3.77
CA GLN A 118 3.43 3.73 -4.91
C GLN A 118 3.18 3.01 -6.24
N ILE A 119 3.29 1.69 -6.25
CA ILE A 119 2.98 0.85 -7.41
C ILE A 119 1.50 0.94 -7.78
N LEU A 120 0.59 0.81 -6.80
CA LEU A 120 -0.85 0.95 -7.02
C LEU A 120 -1.19 2.33 -7.58
N LEU A 121 -0.69 3.41 -6.96
CA LEU A 121 -0.96 4.77 -7.42
C LEU A 121 -0.47 5.00 -8.86
N THR A 122 0.70 4.46 -9.22
CA THR A 122 1.22 4.51 -10.59
C THR A 122 0.28 3.80 -11.56
N ALA A 123 -0.23 2.63 -11.16
CA ALA A 123 -1.16 1.85 -11.98
C ALA A 123 -2.51 2.57 -12.17
N LEU A 124 -3.06 3.16 -11.11
CA LEU A 124 -4.33 3.90 -11.16
C LEU A 124 -4.24 5.17 -12.00
N GLU A 125 -3.07 5.81 -12.06
CA GLU A 125 -2.81 6.97 -12.93
C GLU A 125 -2.53 6.59 -14.40
N GLY A 126 -2.59 5.30 -14.73
CA GLY A 126 -2.29 4.79 -16.08
C GLY A 126 -0.84 5.01 -16.51
N GLN A 127 0.07 5.21 -15.56
CA GLN A 127 1.49 5.39 -15.84
C GLN A 127 2.19 4.04 -16.03
N PRO A 128 3.29 3.99 -16.81
CA PRO A 128 4.12 2.79 -16.87
C PRO A 128 4.60 2.39 -15.47
N LEU A 129 4.37 1.13 -15.08
CA LEU A 129 4.73 0.61 -13.75
C LEU A 129 6.23 0.72 -13.43
N SER A 130 7.08 0.71 -14.46
CA SER A 130 8.52 0.95 -14.32
C SER A 130 8.87 2.33 -13.76
N ARG A 131 7.92 3.27 -13.74
CA ARG A 131 8.08 4.64 -13.23
C ARG A 131 7.57 4.82 -11.79
N HIS A 132 7.24 3.74 -11.07
CA HIS A 132 6.66 3.84 -9.73
C HIS A 132 7.55 4.56 -8.70
N ARG A 133 8.86 4.63 -8.94
CA ARG A 133 9.84 5.35 -8.10
C ARG A 133 10.09 6.80 -8.51
N ASP A 134 9.47 7.29 -9.57
CA ASP A 134 9.54 8.72 -9.96
C ASP A 134 8.64 9.59 -9.07
N ARG A 135 7.80 8.97 -8.24
CA ARG A 135 6.88 9.62 -7.30
C ARG A 135 7.63 10.11 -6.07
N GLU A 136 7.07 11.12 -5.41
CA GLU A 136 7.50 11.46 -4.06
C GLU A 136 7.22 10.28 -3.11
N PRO A 137 8.21 9.83 -2.31
CA PRO A 137 8.00 8.74 -1.37
C PRO A 137 6.92 9.07 -0.34
N LEU A 138 6.07 8.09 -0.05
CA LEU A 138 5.02 8.23 0.96
C LEU A 138 5.64 8.27 2.36
N ALA A 139 5.32 9.30 3.14
CA ALA A 139 5.76 9.38 4.52
C ALA A 139 5.05 8.32 5.38
N PRO A 140 5.68 7.82 6.46
CA PRO A 140 5.01 6.93 7.41
C PRO A 140 3.67 7.52 7.88
N ALA A 141 2.61 6.70 7.89
CA ALA A 141 1.26 7.11 8.28
C ALA A 141 0.69 8.32 7.50
N SER A 142 1.21 8.65 6.32
CA SER A 142 0.57 9.62 5.42
C SER A 142 -0.71 9.06 4.80
N LEU A 143 -1.66 9.93 4.47
CA LEU A 143 -2.86 9.58 3.73
C LEU A 143 -2.78 10.03 2.28
N THR A 144 -3.31 9.20 1.39
CA THR A 144 -3.59 9.55 -0.01
C THR A 144 -5.05 9.24 -0.26
N VAL A 145 -5.79 10.24 -0.74
CA VAL A 145 -7.22 10.10 -1.05
C VAL A 145 -7.36 9.76 -2.53
N LEU A 146 -8.19 8.78 -2.82
CA LEU A 146 -8.58 8.39 -4.16
C LEU A 146 -10.07 8.67 -4.33
N SER A 147 -10.46 9.20 -5.49
CA SER A 147 -11.83 9.62 -5.82
C SER A 147 -12.17 9.35 -7.26
#